data_AF-A0A8J3NGL7-F1
#
_entry.id   AF-A0A8J3NGL7-F1
#
_cell.length_a   1.000
_cell.length_b   1.000
_cell.length_c   1.000
_cell.angle_alpha   90.00
_cell.angle_beta   90.00
_cell.angle_gamma   90.00
#
_symmetry.space_group_name_H-M   'P 1'
#
loop_
_entity.id
_entity.type
_entity.pdbx_description
1 polymer ?
#
loop_
_entity_poly.entity_id
_entity_poly.type
_entity_poly.pdbx_seq_one_letter_code
_entity_poly.pdbx_strand_id
1 'polypeptide(L)'
;MAVRDEEAVRRFVEHLAMTLSDLGFPRMPARVLGALTVDEEGVMTAAQLGEWLGVSPAAASDAVRYLVQVGLVLREPVPGSRSIRYRCVSNSWYMASVAKGGVYKLVADVMSEGLAAVGTGTEAGARITEMVDFFLFLQDEIAALVAKWQATRGTPAA
;
A
#
# COMPACT_ATOMS: atom_id res chain seq x y z
N MET A 1 32.21 10.30 -0.56
CA MET A 1 30.87 9.74 -0.26
C MET A 1 30.03 10.89 0.28
N ALA A 2 28.87 11.18 -0.32
CA ALA A 2 27.99 12.20 0.22
C ALA A 2 27.46 11.69 1.58
N VAL A 3 27.64 12.47 2.64
CA VAL A 3 27.07 12.15 3.96
C VAL A 3 25.56 12.34 3.88
N ARG A 4 24.78 11.35 4.32
CA ARG A 4 23.32 11.42 4.38
C ARG A 4 22.90 12.51 5.37
N ASP A 5 22.13 13.48 4.91
CA ASP A 5 21.54 14.52 5.78
C ASP A 5 20.27 13.96 6.43
N GLU A 6 20.40 13.46 7.66
CA GLU A 6 19.30 12.86 8.44
C GLU A 6 18.15 13.85 8.68
N GLU A 7 18.43 15.13 8.80
CA GLU A 7 17.40 16.13 9.05
C GLU A 7 16.61 16.43 7.77
N ALA A 8 17.28 16.47 6.61
CA ALA A 8 16.59 16.52 5.32
C ALA A 8 15.73 15.27 5.08
N VAL A 9 16.21 14.07 5.46
CA VAL A 9 15.43 12.83 5.36
C VAL A 9 14.17 12.89 6.22
N ARG A 10 14.27 13.36 7.49
CA ARG A 10 13.10 13.51 8.36
C ARG A 10 12.06 14.48 7.78
N ARG A 11 12.51 15.62 7.26
CA ARG A 11 11.60 16.57 6.57
C ARG A 11 10.93 15.95 5.35
N PHE A 12 11.66 15.18 4.56
CA PHE A 12 11.09 14.46 3.42
C PHE A 12 10.01 13.48 3.87
N VAL A 13 10.25 12.69 4.93
CA VAL A 13 9.25 11.73 5.44
C VAL A 13 7.99 12.44 5.94
N GLU A 14 8.11 13.56 6.65
CA GLU A 14 6.93 14.33 7.06
C GLU A 14 6.17 14.90 5.86
N HIS A 15 6.86 15.42 4.85
CA HIS A 15 6.22 15.91 3.62
C HIS A 15 5.49 14.79 2.89
N LEU A 16 6.17 13.65 2.67
CA LEU A 16 5.56 12.47 2.04
C LEU A 16 4.33 12.00 2.82
N ALA A 17 4.42 11.98 4.15
CA ALA A 17 3.30 11.59 4.99
C ALA A 17 2.12 12.54 4.88
N MET A 18 2.37 13.86 4.77
CA MET A 18 1.32 14.85 4.51
C MET A 18 0.65 14.60 3.15
N THR A 19 1.44 14.46 2.08
CA THR A 19 0.91 14.21 0.73
C THR A 19 0.08 12.93 0.66
N LEU A 20 0.55 11.84 1.26
CA LEU A 20 -0.21 10.59 1.32
C LEU A 20 -1.47 10.73 2.15
N SER A 21 -1.44 11.53 3.21
CA SER A 21 -2.63 11.81 4.03
C SER A 21 -3.69 12.58 3.25
N ASP A 22 -3.29 13.54 2.42
CA ASP A 22 -4.18 14.27 1.52
C ASP A 22 -4.82 13.34 0.45
N LEU A 23 -4.15 12.23 0.14
CA LEU A 23 -4.66 11.16 -0.73
C LEU A 23 -5.48 10.08 0.02
N GLY A 24 -5.76 10.28 1.31
CA GLY A 24 -6.65 9.43 2.11
C GLY A 24 -5.97 8.38 2.97
N PHE A 25 -4.64 8.33 3.03
CA PHE A 25 -3.93 7.45 3.98
C PHE A 25 -4.04 7.99 5.41
N PRO A 26 -4.14 7.13 6.44
CA PRO A 26 -4.01 7.60 7.80
C PRO A 26 -2.59 8.12 8.05
N ARG A 27 -2.46 9.26 8.74
CA ARG A 27 -1.17 9.98 8.91
C ARG A 27 -0.04 9.11 9.45
N MET A 28 -0.29 8.30 10.48
CA MET A 28 0.78 7.49 11.09
C MET A 28 1.27 6.35 10.18
N PRO A 29 0.40 5.54 9.55
CA PRO A 29 0.80 4.67 8.43
C PRO A 29 1.64 5.35 7.36
N ALA A 30 1.27 6.55 6.92
CA ALA A 30 2.02 7.28 5.91
C ALA A 30 3.45 7.63 6.39
N ARG A 31 3.60 8.06 7.66
CA ARG A 31 4.92 8.29 8.29
C ARG A 31 5.74 7.01 8.40
N VAL A 32 5.13 5.90 8.82
CA VAL A 32 5.80 4.58 8.90
C VAL A 32 6.27 4.10 7.54
N LEU A 33 5.44 4.24 6.50
CA LEU A 33 5.82 3.89 5.14
C LEU A 33 7.00 4.74 4.66
N GLY A 34 6.96 6.05 4.93
CA GLY A 34 8.07 6.95 4.64
C GLY A 34 9.36 6.54 5.35
N ALA A 35 9.30 6.23 6.65
CA ALA A 35 10.44 5.76 7.44
C ALA A 35 11.04 4.46 6.86
N LEU A 36 10.22 3.47 6.54
CA LEU A 36 10.67 2.21 5.90
C LEU A 36 11.23 2.44 4.50
N THR A 37 10.76 3.45 3.77
CA THR A 37 11.22 3.76 2.41
C THR A 37 12.61 4.39 2.40
N VAL A 38 12.94 5.17 3.43
CA VAL A 38 14.24 5.85 3.54
C VAL A 38 15.28 5.05 4.32
N ASP A 39 14.88 3.98 5.01
CA ASP A 39 15.77 3.04 5.68
C ASP A 39 16.64 2.28 4.66
N GLU A 40 17.94 2.11 4.95
CA GLU A 40 18.89 1.53 3.99
C GLU A 40 18.58 0.06 3.67
N GLU A 41 18.14 -0.71 4.67
CA GLU A 41 17.73 -2.10 4.47
C GLU A 41 16.24 -2.22 4.11
N GLY A 42 15.49 -1.11 4.16
CA GLY A 42 14.05 -1.04 3.99
C GLY A 42 13.27 -1.87 5.02
N VAL A 43 13.85 -2.17 6.18
CA VAL A 43 13.32 -3.11 7.16
C VAL A 43 13.54 -2.64 8.59
N MET A 44 12.45 -2.51 9.35
CA MET A 44 12.51 -2.05 10.74
C MET A 44 11.56 -2.86 11.63
N THR A 45 11.85 -2.95 12.92
CA THR A 45 10.90 -3.42 13.95
C THR A 45 9.95 -2.28 14.35
N ALA A 46 8.82 -2.62 14.97
CA ALA A 46 7.91 -1.59 15.50
C ALA A 46 8.57 -0.69 16.57
N ALA A 47 9.54 -1.23 17.33
CA ALA A 47 10.31 -0.46 18.31
C ALA A 47 11.21 0.58 17.62
N GLN A 48 11.97 0.17 16.60
CA GLN A 48 12.82 1.07 15.81
C GLN A 48 11.99 2.14 15.09
N LEU A 49 10.82 1.78 14.57
CA LEU A 49 9.88 2.74 13.97
C LEU A 49 9.36 3.76 15.01
N GLY A 50 9.02 3.30 16.20
CA GLY A 50 8.59 4.17 17.30
C GLY A 50 9.69 5.16 17.70
N GLU A 51 10.92 4.67 17.87
CA GLU A 51 12.09 5.49 18.19
C GLU A 51 12.38 6.53 17.11
N TRP A 52 12.43 6.11 15.83
CA TRP A 52 12.76 6.99 14.71
C TRP A 52 11.70 8.09 14.49
N LEU A 53 10.41 7.75 14.67
CA LEU A 53 9.28 8.68 14.46
C LEU A 53 8.91 9.50 15.70
N GLY A 54 9.53 9.21 16.86
CA GLY A 54 9.19 9.84 18.14
C GLY A 54 7.79 9.50 18.64
N VAL A 55 7.33 8.26 18.45
CA VAL A 55 5.99 7.79 18.83
C VAL A 55 6.03 6.52 19.67
N SER A 56 4.93 6.18 20.32
CA SER A 56 4.86 4.96 21.12
C SER A 56 4.97 3.70 20.25
N PRO A 57 5.52 2.59 20.77
CA PRO A 57 5.55 1.31 20.07
C PRO A 57 4.16 0.80 19.68
N ALA A 58 3.13 1.13 20.46
CA ALA A 58 1.74 0.79 20.16
C ALA A 58 1.24 1.53 18.91
N ALA A 59 1.45 2.85 18.82
CA ALA A 59 1.06 3.64 17.65
C ALA A 59 1.80 3.18 16.38
N ALA A 60 3.10 2.87 16.50
CA ALA A 60 3.86 2.28 15.40
C ALA A 60 3.29 0.91 14.99
N SER A 61 2.96 0.04 15.95
CA SER A 61 2.41 -1.30 15.72
C SER A 61 1.05 -1.28 15.02
N ASP A 62 0.17 -0.36 15.39
CA ASP A 62 -1.13 -0.20 14.73
C ASP A 62 -0.96 0.31 13.29
N ALA A 63 -0.01 1.23 13.07
CA ALA A 63 0.30 1.73 11.74
C ALA A 63 0.88 0.64 10.81
N VAL A 64 1.83 -0.19 11.27
CA VAL A 64 2.29 -1.33 10.45
C VAL A 64 1.19 -2.37 10.24
N ARG A 65 0.26 -2.57 11.18
CA ARG A 65 -0.88 -3.48 10.96
C ARG A 65 -1.73 -3.03 9.79
N TYR A 66 -2.06 -1.75 9.71
CA TYR A 66 -2.77 -1.17 8.56
C TYR A 66 -1.98 -1.39 7.27
N LEU A 67 -0.68 -1.06 7.25
CA LEU A 67 0.14 -1.20 6.05
C LEU A 67 0.27 -2.65 5.57
N VAL A 68 0.30 -3.61 6.50
CA VAL A 68 0.26 -5.05 6.16
C VAL A 68 -1.09 -5.43 5.55
N GLN A 69 -2.18 -4.91 6.10
CA GLN A 69 -3.54 -5.17 5.61
C GLN A 69 -3.76 -4.63 4.18
N VAL A 70 -3.29 -3.41 3.90
CA VAL A 70 -3.39 -2.81 2.55
C VAL A 70 -2.26 -3.24 1.61
N GLY A 71 -1.33 -4.05 2.11
CA GLY A 71 -0.26 -4.64 1.31
C GLY A 71 0.86 -3.67 0.90
N LEU A 72 1.22 -2.73 1.74
CA LEU A 72 2.39 -1.88 1.50
C LEU A 72 3.62 -2.37 2.29
N VAL A 73 3.40 -3.24 3.28
CA VAL A 73 4.45 -3.76 4.16
C VAL A 73 4.30 -5.27 4.35
N LEU A 74 5.41 -5.99 4.37
CA LEU A 74 5.48 -7.41 4.69
C LEU A 74 5.95 -7.63 6.13
N ARG A 75 5.43 -8.69 6.75
CA ARG A 75 5.91 -9.18 8.05
C ARG A 75 6.99 -10.24 7.85
N GLU A 76 8.14 -10.02 8.47
CA GLU A 76 9.29 -10.94 8.45
C GLU A 76 9.57 -11.41 9.89
N PRO A 77 9.25 -12.68 10.22
CA PRO A 77 9.64 -13.26 11.50
C PRO A 77 11.16 -13.29 11.63
N VAL A 78 11.69 -12.95 12.82
CA VAL A 78 13.13 -13.08 13.09
C VAL A 78 13.41 -14.50 13.61
N PRO A 79 14.23 -15.32 12.90
CA PRO A 79 14.55 -16.67 13.36
C PRO A 79 15.13 -16.66 14.78
N GLY A 80 14.61 -17.52 15.66
CA GLY A 80 15.07 -17.64 17.04
C GLY A 80 14.67 -16.49 17.98
N SER A 81 13.83 -15.55 17.53
CA SER A 81 13.35 -14.43 18.34
C SER A 81 11.83 -14.31 18.30
N ARG A 82 11.24 -13.67 19.32
CA ARG A 82 9.83 -13.25 19.30
C ARG A 82 9.61 -11.96 18.52
N SER A 83 10.69 -11.33 18.04
CA SER A 83 10.64 -10.07 17.31
C SER A 83 10.13 -10.25 15.87
N ILE A 84 9.40 -9.24 15.38
CA ILE A 84 8.90 -9.16 14.01
C ILE A 84 9.53 -7.93 13.35
N ARG A 85 10.09 -8.14 12.17
CA ARG A 85 10.56 -7.08 11.28
C ARG A 85 9.51 -6.79 10.21
N TYR A 86 9.48 -5.55 9.76
CA TYR A 86 8.53 -5.04 8.77
C TYR A 86 9.31 -4.49 7.59
N ARG A 87 9.04 -4.99 6.39
CA ARG A 87 9.74 -4.59 5.16
C ARG A 87 8.82 -3.81 4.24
N CYS A 88 9.28 -2.68 3.71
CA CYS A 88 8.59 -1.97 2.64
C CYS A 88 8.57 -2.84 1.37
N VAL A 89 7.41 -2.96 0.75
CA VAL A 89 7.28 -3.69 -0.51
C VAL A 89 8.02 -2.92 -1.62
N SER A 90 9.21 -3.39 -1.99
CA SER A 90 10.00 -2.81 -3.09
C SER A 90 9.80 -3.52 -4.44
N ASN A 91 9.07 -4.63 -4.46
CA ASN A 91 9.03 -5.51 -5.62
C ASN A 91 7.66 -5.49 -6.32
N SER A 92 7.70 -5.30 -7.64
CA SER A 92 6.57 -5.17 -8.55
C SER A 92 5.65 -6.39 -8.59
N TRP A 93 6.09 -7.57 -8.13
CA TRP A 93 5.22 -8.75 -8.00
C TRP A 93 4.17 -8.60 -6.91
N TYR A 94 4.43 -7.83 -5.86
CA TYR A 94 3.46 -7.63 -4.78
C TYR A 94 2.37 -6.64 -5.18
N MET A 95 2.73 -5.57 -5.92
CA MET A 95 1.73 -4.73 -6.60
C MET A 95 0.85 -5.57 -7.55
N ALA A 96 1.41 -6.62 -8.16
CA ALA A 96 0.65 -7.60 -8.96
C ALA A 96 -0.29 -8.45 -8.09
N SER A 97 0.12 -8.79 -6.87
CA SER A 97 -0.72 -9.52 -5.91
C SER A 97 -1.86 -8.67 -5.37
N VAL A 98 -1.64 -7.37 -5.14
CA VAL A 98 -2.72 -6.42 -4.79
C VAL A 98 -3.68 -6.24 -5.96
N ALA A 99 -3.17 -6.14 -7.20
CA ALA A 99 -3.98 -6.13 -8.42
C ALA A 99 -4.84 -7.40 -8.55
N LYS A 100 -4.27 -8.57 -8.25
CA LYS A 100 -4.98 -9.86 -8.20
C LYS A 100 -5.82 -10.05 -6.94
N GLY A 101 -5.72 -9.16 -5.96
CA GLY A 101 -6.36 -9.25 -4.65
C GLY A 101 -7.88 -9.10 -4.69
N GLY A 102 -8.47 -8.92 -5.87
CA GLY A 102 -9.90 -8.98 -6.08
C GLY A 102 -10.68 -7.86 -5.42
N VAL A 103 -10.03 -6.81 -4.91
CA VAL A 103 -10.71 -5.69 -4.23
C VAL A 103 -11.69 -4.98 -5.17
N TYR A 104 -11.31 -4.79 -6.43
CA TYR A 104 -12.18 -4.16 -7.42
C TYR A 104 -13.35 -5.08 -7.78
N LYS A 105 -13.09 -6.38 -7.94
CA LYS A 105 -14.16 -7.37 -8.12
C LYS A 105 -15.12 -7.42 -6.92
N LEU A 106 -14.60 -7.40 -5.70
CA LEU A 106 -15.41 -7.40 -4.48
C LEU A 106 -16.34 -6.19 -4.43
N VAL A 107 -15.82 -5.00 -4.76
CA VAL A 107 -16.64 -3.78 -4.85
C VAL A 107 -17.68 -3.90 -5.97
N ALA A 108 -17.30 -4.41 -7.14
CA ALA A 108 -18.23 -4.63 -8.25
C ALA A 108 -19.36 -5.62 -7.88
N ASP A 109 -19.05 -6.69 -7.15
CA ASP A 109 -20.03 -7.68 -6.69
C ASP A 109 -21.04 -7.04 -5.72
N VAL A 110 -20.56 -6.24 -4.75
CA VAL A 110 -21.44 -5.49 -3.81
C VAL A 110 -22.31 -4.46 -4.55
N MET A 111 -21.73 -3.73 -5.51
CA MET A 111 -22.49 -2.76 -6.32
C MET A 111 -23.57 -3.45 -7.17
N SER A 112 -23.29 -4.65 -7.67
CA SER A 112 -24.24 -5.45 -8.43
C SER A 112 -25.46 -5.87 -7.59
N GLU A 113 -25.29 -6.13 -6.29
CA GLU A 113 -26.43 -6.34 -5.37
C GLU A 113 -27.31 -5.09 -5.27
N GLY A 114 -26.69 -3.90 -5.24
CA GLY A 114 -27.39 -2.61 -5.25
C GLY A 114 -28.23 -2.38 -6.51
N LEU A 115 -27.77 -2.88 -7.66
CA LEU A 115 -28.50 -2.78 -8.94
C LEU A 115 -29.86 -3.48 -8.89
N ALA A 116 -29.93 -4.65 -8.23
CA ALA A 116 -31.18 -5.37 -8.02
C ALA A 116 -32.17 -4.58 -7.14
N ALA A 117 -31.66 -3.75 -6.20
CA ALA A 117 -32.48 -2.95 -5.31
C ALA A 117 -33.03 -1.67 -5.97
N VAL A 118 -32.21 -0.98 -6.78
CA VAL A 118 -32.61 0.29 -7.41
C VAL A 118 -33.33 0.13 -8.75
N GLY A 119 -33.23 -1.06 -9.37
CA GLY A 119 -33.81 -1.36 -10.68
C GLY A 119 -32.97 -0.82 -11.84
N THR A 120 -32.77 -1.67 -12.85
CA THR A 120 -31.91 -1.42 -14.02
C THR A 120 -32.41 -0.31 -14.94
N GLY A 121 -33.71 -0.01 -14.92
CA GLY A 121 -34.32 1.06 -15.73
C GLY A 121 -34.21 2.46 -15.13
N THR A 122 -33.51 2.65 -14.01
CA THR A 122 -33.40 3.94 -13.33
C THR A 122 -32.05 4.61 -13.58
N GLU A 123 -32.00 5.94 -13.42
CA GLU A 123 -30.74 6.70 -13.44
C GLU A 123 -29.73 6.21 -12.37
N ALA A 124 -30.24 5.71 -11.23
CA ALA A 124 -29.39 5.09 -10.21
C ALA A 124 -28.80 3.76 -10.71
N GLY A 125 -29.62 2.94 -11.37
CA GLY A 125 -29.17 1.70 -12.01
C GLY A 125 -28.11 1.95 -13.08
N ALA A 126 -28.26 3.00 -13.90
CA ALA A 126 -27.26 3.40 -14.88
C ALA A 126 -25.92 3.77 -14.22
N ARG A 127 -25.93 4.58 -13.15
CA ARG A 127 -24.70 4.93 -12.41
C ARG A 127 -24.02 3.71 -11.79
N ILE A 128 -24.80 2.80 -11.19
CA ILE A 128 -24.25 1.58 -10.58
C ILE A 128 -23.65 0.68 -11.67
N THR A 129 -24.33 0.52 -12.81
CA THR A 129 -23.84 -0.30 -13.93
C THR A 129 -22.49 0.23 -14.44
N GLU A 130 -22.38 1.55 -14.66
CA GLU A 130 -21.12 2.18 -15.07
C GLU A 130 -20.00 1.93 -14.04
N MET A 131 -20.30 2.05 -12.74
CA MET A 131 -19.32 1.78 -11.69
C MET A 131 -18.87 0.31 -11.68
N VAL A 132 -19.80 -0.64 -11.84
CA VAL A 132 -19.49 -2.07 -11.92
C VAL A 132 -18.57 -2.35 -13.12
N ASP A 133 -18.94 -1.86 -14.30
CA ASP A 133 -18.17 -2.06 -15.53
C ASP A 133 -16.75 -1.47 -15.39
N PHE A 134 -16.65 -0.27 -14.82
CA PHE A 134 -15.35 0.37 -14.59
C PHE A 134 -14.47 -0.39 -13.60
N PHE A 135 -15.01 -0.90 -12.49
CA PHE A 135 -14.23 -1.67 -11.52
C PHE A 135 -13.78 -3.03 -12.06
N LEU A 136 -14.62 -3.69 -12.87
CA LEU A 136 -14.23 -4.93 -13.56
C LEU A 136 -13.13 -4.66 -14.61
N PHE A 137 -13.24 -3.56 -15.37
CA PHE A 137 -12.17 -3.13 -16.27
C PHE A 137 -10.84 -2.87 -15.53
N LEU A 138 -10.87 -2.14 -14.41
CA LEU A 138 -9.67 -1.90 -13.59
C LEU A 138 -9.06 -3.21 -13.06
N GLN A 139 -9.88 -4.17 -12.66
CA GLN A 139 -9.43 -5.48 -12.17
C GLN A 139 -8.57 -6.21 -13.22
N ASP A 140 -8.95 -6.12 -14.50
CA ASP A 140 -8.23 -6.76 -15.59
C ASP A 140 -6.99 -5.94 -16.01
N GLU A 141 -7.14 -4.62 -16.12
CA GLU A 141 -6.07 -3.74 -16.61
C GLU A 141 -4.93 -3.56 -15.61
N ILE A 142 -5.19 -3.51 -14.31
CA ILE A 142 -4.09 -3.34 -13.32
C ILE A 142 -3.16 -4.55 -13.37
N ALA A 143 -3.70 -5.76 -13.55
CA ALA A 143 -2.87 -6.96 -13.72
C ALA A 143 -1.97 -6.84 -14.97
N ALA A 144 -2.51 -6.35 -16.08
CA ALA A 144 -1.76 -6.11 -17.32
C ALA A 144 -0.71 -5.01 -17.17
N LEU A 145 -1.04 -3.90 -16.52
CA LEU A 145 -0.11 -2.78 -16.25
C LEU A 145 1.06 -3.24 -15.39
N VAL A 146 0.81 -4.06 -14.36
CA VAL A 146 1.89 -4.60 -13.53
C VAL A 146 2.78 -5.56 -14.32
N ALA A 147 2.18 -6.46 -15.14
CA ALA A 147 2.95 -7.34 -16.01
C ALA A 147 3.83 -6.54 -16.99
N LYS A 148 3.29 -5.46 -17.56
CA LYS A 148 4.04 -4.53 -18.43
C LYS A 148 5.19 -3.86 -17.69
N TRP A 149 4.98 -3.38 -16.47
CA TRP A 149 6.04 -2.81 -15.64
C TRP A 149 7.13 -3.83 -15.26
N GLN A 150 6.76 -5.08 -15.03
CA GLN A 150 7.74 -6.15 -14.81
C GLN A 150 8.58 -6.42 -16.06
N ALA A 151 7.94 -6.46 -17.24
CA ALA A 151 8.63 -6.66 -18.51
C ALA A 151 9.64 -5.53 -18.82
N THR A 152 9.33 -4.27 -18.50
CA THR A 152 10.27 -3.15 -18.71
C THR A 152 11.48 -3.21 -17.77
N ARG A 153 11.36 -3.83 -16.60
CA ARG A 153 12.47 -4.05 -15.66
C ARG A 153 13.16 -5.40 -15.87
N GLY A 154 12.57 -6.30 -16.65
CA GLY A 154 13.03 -7.65 -16.99
C GLY A 154 14.22 -7.72 -17.96
N THR A 155 15.10 -6.72 -17.96
CA THR A 155 16.50 -6.90 -18.36
C THR A 155 17.35 -6.63 -17.13
N PRO A 156 17.77 -7.67 -16.39
CA PRO A 156 18.90 -7.52 -15.49
C PRO A 156 20.12 -7.24 -16.38
N ALA A 157 20.75 -6.07 -16.21
CA ALA A 157 22.13 -5.94 -16.61
C ALA A 157 22.93 -6.97 -15.80
N ALA A 158 23.71 -7.77 -16.52
CA ALA A 158 24.67 -8.73 -15.99
C ALA A 158 25.68 -8.08 -15.03
#